data_AF-A0A183AGH0-F1
#
_entry.id   AF-A0A183AGH0-F1
#
_cell.length_a   1.000
_cell.length_b   1.000
_cell.length_c   1.000
_cell.angle_alpha   90.00
_cell.angle_beta   90.00
_cell.angle_gamma   90.00
#
_symmetry.space_group_name_H-M   'P 1'
#
loop_
_entity.id
_entity.type
_entity.pdbx_description
1 polymer ?
#
loop_
_entity_poly.entity_id
_entity_poly.type
_entity_poly.pdbx_seq_one_letter_code
_entity_poly.pdbx_strand_id
1 'polypeptide(L)'
;MSNSRHAINCIPVDEWAPSLRELQGSPLPTDRALGVQWDSEKDEFLFQLQLLETTATRGGILSSLASLYDPMGFVAPWLLPGKILLHDLCRKMVTSDETLCEADRKTWQGRWLSLSKLGDIRLPRSIRGMHKGEQSELHIFADASEVGYGVVAYGCSSRPVGRDYNSILFAKARVAL
;
A
#
# COMPACT_ATOMS: atom_id res chain seq x y z
N MET A 1 -13.47 9.47 5.84
CA MET A 1 -12.73 10.55 6.53
C MET A 1 -12.48 11.69 5.55
N SER A 2 -12.77 12.92 5.94
CA SER A 2 -12.55 14.13 5.15
C SER A 2 -11.25 14.79 5.62
N ASN A 3 -10.41 15.26 4.71
CA ASN A 3 -9.25 16.10 5.03
C ASN A 3 -9.55 17.61 4.89
N SER A 4 -10.80 17.99 4.66
CA SER A 4 -11.16 19.40 4.56
C SER A 4 -11.21 20.04 5.94
N ARG A 5 -10.32 21.01 6.20
CA ARG A 5 -10.35 21.79 7.46
C ARG A 5 -11.69 22.47 7.70
N HIS A 6 -12.33 22.95 6.64
CA HIS A 6 -13.68 23.49 6.75
C HIS A 6 -14.67 22.46 7.28
N ALA A 7 -14.67 21.24 6.71
CA ALA A 7 -15.55 20.16 7.16
C ALA A 7 -15.24 19.71 8.60
N ILE A 8 -13.95 19.68 8.99
CA ILE A 8 -13.52 19.35 10.36
C ILE A 8 -14.02 20.42 11.35
N ASN A 9 -13.90 21.70 10.99
CA ASN A 9 -14.34 22.82 11.83
C ASN A 9 -15.88 22.94 11.93
N CYS A 10 -16.63 22.28 11.06
CA CYS A 10 -18.09 22.19 11.17
C CYS A 10 -18.56 21.17 12.22
N ILE A 11 -17.67 20.32 12.73
CA ILE A 11 -18.00 19.34 13.77
C ILE A 11 -17.80 20.01 15.15
N PRO A 12 -18.74 19.88 16.10
CA PRO A 12 -18.56 20.36 17.46
C PRO A 12 -17.29 19.80 18.12
N VAL A 13 -16.53 20.62 18.85
CA VAL A 13 -15.21 20.24 19.40
C VAL A 13 -15.30 19.08 20.40
N ASP A 14 -16.43 18.95 21.08
CA ASP A 14 -16.78 17.87 22.00
C ASP A 14 -17.01 16.52 21.32
N GLU A 15 -17.23 16.50 20.01
CA GLU A 15 -17.33 15.27 19.19
C GLU A 15 -16.00 14.91 18.52
N TRP A 16 -14.97 15.74 18.64
CA TRP A 16 -13.67 15.45 18.03
C TRP A 16 -12.97 14.29 18.73
N ALA A 17 -12.28 13.46 17.94
CA ALA A 17 -11.36 12.48 18.48
C ALA A 17 -10.26 13.17 19.31
N PRO A 18 -9.75 12.54 20.39
CA PRO A 18 -8.73 13.14 21.26
C PRO A 18 -7.50 13.66 20.48
N SER A 19 -7.04 12.90 19.47
CA SER A 19 -5.92 13.29 18.60
C SER A 19 -6.19 14.56 17.79
N LEU A 20 -7.43 14.85 17.40
CA LEU A 20 -7.80 16.08 16.68
C LEU A 20 -7.84 17.31 17.59
N ARG A 21 -8.12 17.13 18.89
CA ARG A 21 -8.16 18.23 19.87
C ARG A 21 -6.77 18.78 20.17
N GLU A 22 -5.77 17.91 20.19
CA GLU A 22 -4.37 18.26 20.44
C GLU A 22 -3.71 18.98 19.24
N LEU A 23 -4.34 18.97 18.06
CA LEU A 23 -3.78 19.46 16.80
C LEU A 23 -4.26 20.87 16.40
N GLN A 24 -4.92 21.61 17.31
CA GLN A 24 -5.34 22.99 17.02
C GLN A 24 -4.11 23.88 16.74
N GLY A 25 -3.93 24.29 15.48
CA GLY A 25 -2.84 25.16 15.04
C GLY A 25 -1.59 24.43 14.52
N SER A 26 -1.56 23.10 14.53
CA SER A 26 -0.48 22.27 13.98
C SER A 26 -0.89 21.60 12.65
N PRO A 27 0.06 21.05 11.86
CA PRO A 27 -0.27 20.23 10.69
C PRO A 27 -1.13 19.01 11.08
N LEU A 28 -2.03 18.58 10.18
CA LEU A 28 -2.87 17.40 10.38
C LEU A 28 -2.01 16.14 10.55
N PRO A 29 -2.49 15.13 11.31
CA PRO A 29 -1.66 14.01 11.69
C PRO A 29 -1.48 13.03 10.52
N THR A 30 -0.35 12.34 10.52
CA THR A 30 -0.21 11.08 9.81
C THR A 30 -0.78 9.99 10.70
N ASP A 31 -1.97 9.51 10.37
CA ASP A 31 -2.67 8.49 11.15
C ASP A 31 -2.83 7.18 10.36
N ARG A 32 -3.00 6.06 11.07
CA ARG A 32 -3.38 4.79 10.43
C ARG A 32 -4.89 4.76 10.21
N ALA A 33 -5.29 4.90 8.95
CA ALA A 33 -6.67 4.76 8.50
C ALA A 33 -6.88 3.35 7.92
N LEU A 34 -7.73 2.53 8.55
CA LEU A 34 -8.01 1.16 8.12
C LEU A 34 -6.76 0.27 7.96
N GLY A 35 -5.63 0.60 8.61
CA GLY A 35 -4.37 -0.14 8.50
C GLY A 35 -3.35 0.46 7.51
N VAL A 36 -3.73 1.41 6.66
CA VAL A 36 -2.82 2.17 5.78
C VAL A 36 -2.45 3.49 6.43
N GLN A 37 -1.21 3.96 6.31
CA GLN A 37 -0.84 5.28 6.79
C GLN A 37 -1.37 6.36 5.84
N TRP A 38 -1.92 7.43 6.40
CA TRP A 38 -2.50 8.52 5.64
C TRP A 38 -1.97 9.85 6.15
N ASP A 39 -1.28 10.58 5.27
CA ASP A 39 -0.91 11.99 5.45
C ASP A 39 -2.17 12.83 5.17
N SER A 40 -2.86 13.21 6.23
CA SER A 40 -4.12 13.94 6.14
C SER A 40 -3.95 15.36 5.58
N GLU A 41 -2.78 15.98 5.79
CA GLU A 41 -2.48 17.32 5.29
C GLU A 41 -2.33 17.31 3.76
N LYS A 42 -1.61 16.32 3.22
CA LYS A 42 -1.38 16.20 1.77
C LYS A 42 -2.43 15.37 1.03
N ASP A 43 -3.31 14.67 1.74
CA ASP A 43 -4.26 13.69 1.19
C ASP A 43 -3.58 12.50 0.50
N GLU A 44 -2.49 12.00 1.07
CA GLU A 44 -1.65 10.95 0.47
C GLU A 44 -1.61 9.68 1.34
N PHE A 45 -1.73 8.52 0.72
CA PHE A 45 -1.35 7.26 1.34
C PHE A 45 0.17 7.12 1.39
N LEU A 46 0.63 6.59 2.52
CA LEU A 46 2.03 6.30 2.82
C LEU A 46 2.18 4.81 3.13
N PHE A 47 3.33 4.25 2.76
CA PHE A 47 3.64 2.84 2.97
C PHE A 47 4.96 2.70 3.72
N GLN A 48 4.90 2.39 5.01
CA GLN A 48 6.09 2.14 5.82
C GLN A 48 6.27 0.65 6.05
N LEU A 49 7.44 0.16 5.64
CA LEU A 49 7.89 -1.18 5.98
C LEU A 49 8.47 -1.19 7.38
N GLN A 50 7.97 -2.11 8.20
CA GLN A 50 8.65 -2.49 9.43
C GLN A 50 9.65 -3.59 9.08
N LEU A 51 10.93 -3.24 9.06
CA LEU A 51 11.99 -4.24 9.07
C LEU A 51 12.02 -4.88 10.46
N LEU A 52 11.30 -5.99 10.60
CA LEU A 52 11.36 -6.78 11.81
C LEU A 52 12.67 -7.56 11.84
N GLU A 53 13.40 -7.47 12.95
CA GLU A 53 14.59 -8.29 13.19
C GLU A 53 14.27 -9.80 13.20
N THR A 54 12.99 -10.16 13.39
CA THR A 54 12.47 -11.53 13.46
C THR A 54 12.33 -12.25 12.10
N THR A 55 12.94 -11.75 11.02
CA THR A 55 12.82 -12.31 9.66
C THR A 55 13.60 -13.61 9.41
N ALA A 56 14.18 -14.21 10.45
CA ALA A 56 14.95 -15.45 10.32
C ALA A 56 14.10 -16.71 10.13
N THR A 57 12.76 -16.62 10.21
CA THR A 57 11.84 -17.76 10.09
C THR A 57 10.76 -17.51 9.03
N ARG A 58 10.08 -18.57 8.60
CA ARG A 58 8.92 -18.47 7.69
C ARG A 58 7.80 -17.61 8.29
N GLY A 59 7.55 -17.76 9.60
CA GLY A 59 6.59 -16.94 10.35
C GLY A 59 7.00 -15.47 10.40
N GLY A 60 8.29 -15.19 10.54
CA GLY A 60 8.86 -13.85 10.44
C GLY A 60 8.57 -13.19 9.09
N ILE A 61 8.82 -13.89 7.99
CA ILE A 61 8.50 -13.41 6.63
C ILE A 61 7.01 -13.11 6.50
N LEU A 62 6.14 -14.02 6.93
CA LEU A 62 4.69 -13.82 6.89
C LEU A 62 4.28 -12.57 7.69
N SER A 63 4.81 -12.42 8.91
CA SER A 63 4.55 -11.26 9.77
C SER A 63 5.00 -9.96 9.10
N SER A 64 6.19 -9.95 8.48
CA SER A 64 6.68 -8.79 7.73
C SER A 64 5.77 -8.43 6.55
N LEU A 65 5.33 -9.42 5.77
CA LEU A 65 4.39 -9.19 4.66
C LEU A 65 3.03 -8.69 5.15
N ALA A 66 2.52 -9.24 6.25
CA ALA A 66 1.24 -8.84 6.85
C ALA A 66 1.30 -7.45 7.49
N SER A 67 2.48 -7.01 7.94
CA SER A 67 2.68 -5.67 8.49
C SER A 67 2.42 -4.56 7.46
N LEU A 68 2.64 -4.86 6.18
CA LEU A 68 2.38 -3.96 5.07
C LEU A 68 0.94 -4.15 4.57
N TYR A 69 -0.01 -3.59 5.32
CA TYR A 69 -1.42 -3.66 4.98
C TYR A 69 -1.73 -2.86 3.70
N ASP A 70 -2.26 -3.55 2.69
CA ASP A 70 -2.51 -3.00 1.36
C ASP A 70 -3.85 -3.51 0.79
N PRO A 71 -4.98 -2.87 1.16
CA PRO A 71 -6.30 -3.33 0.78
C PRO A 71 -6.59 -3.10 -0.71
N MET A 72 -5.98 -2.07 -1.30
CA MET A 72 -6.16 -1.67 -2.71
C MET A 72 -5.10 -2.27 -3.63
N GLY A 73 -4.10 -2.97 -3.09
CA GLY A 73 -3.03 -3.61 -3.85
C GLY A 73 -2.02 -2.65 -4.46
N PHE A 74 -1.94 -1.41 -3.98
CA PHE A 74 -1.03 -0.39 -4.52
C PHE A 74 0.43 -0.79 -4.40
N VAL A 75 0.78 -1.58 -3.38
CA VAL A 75 2.13 -2.11 -3.16
C VAL A 75 2.23 -3.61 -3.51
N ALA A 76 1.24 -4.16 -4.22
CA ALA A 76 1.23 -5.55 -4.65
C ALA A 76 2.49 -5.98 -5.43
N PRO A 77 3.09 -5.16 -6.31
CA PRO A 77 4.34 -5.52 -7.00
C PRO A 77 5.51 -5.77 -6.05
N TRP A 78 5.57 -5.05 -4.93
CA TRP A 78 6.61 -5.19 -3.92
C TRP A 78 6.34 -6.36 -2.96
N LEU A 79 5.06 -6.67 -2.72
CA LEU A 79 4.66 -7.83 -1.92
C LEU A 79 4.81 -9.16 -2.65
N LEU A 80 4.67 -9.18 -3.98
CA LEU A 80 4.66 -10.43 -4.76
C LEU A 80 5.94 -11.27 -4.58
N PRO A 81 7.17 -10.73 -4.67
CA PRO A 81 8.39 -11.52 -4.47
C PRO A 81 8.48 -12.17 -3.09
N GLY A 82 7.99 -11.49 -2.04
CA GLY A 82 7.93 -12.06 -0.70
C GLY A 82 6.87 -13.16 -0.58
N LYS A 83 5.72 -12.98 -1.22
CA LYS A 83 4.69 -14.04 -1.30
C LYS A 83 5.19 -15.28 -2.05
N ILE A 84 5.97 -15.10 -3.11
CA ILE A 84 6.63 -16.20 -3.86
C ILE A 84 7.57 -16.96 -2.92
N LEU A 85 8.45 -16.27 -2.19
CA LEU A 85 9.36 -16.93 -1.25
C LEU A 85 8.59 -17.66 -0.15
N LEU A 86 7.55 -17.05 0.42
CA LEU A 86 6.71 -17.68 1.43
C LEU A 86 6.04 -18.95 0.88
N HIS A 87 5.56 -18.90 -0.36
CA HIS A 87 4.99 -20.06 -1.05
C HIS A 87 6.01 -21.18 -1.26
N ASP A 88 7.23 -20.85 -1.70
CA ASP A 88 8.31 -21.82 -1.88
C ASP A 88 8.71 -22.48 -0.55
N LEU A 89 8.79 -21.72 0.54
CA LEU A 89 9.05 -22.25 1.88
C LEU A 89 7.95 -23.22 2.35
N CYS A 90 6.69 -22.90 2.05
CA CYS A 90 5.57 -23.81 2.31
C CYS A 90 5.71 -25.13 1.52
N ARG A 91 6.12 -25.07 0.24
CA ARG A 91 6.36 -26.26 -0.59
C ARG A 91 7.53 -27.11 -0.09
N LYS A 92 8.55 -26.47 0.48
CA LYS A 92 9.68 -27.13 1.16
C LYS A 92 9.32 -27.71 2.54
N MET A 93 8.06 -27.57 2.98
CA MET A 93 7.59 -28.01 4.30
C MET A 93 8.33 -27.34 5.49
N VAL A 94 8.89 -26.14 5.27
CA VAL A 94 9.53 -25.37 6.35
C VAL A 94 8.47 -24.94 7.35
N THR A 95 8.70 -25.20 8.64
CA THR A 95 7.74 -24.83 9.69
C THR A 95 7.76 -23.33 9.96
N SER A 96 6.74 -22.79 10.65
CA SER A 96 6.65 -21.34 10.92
C SER A 96 7.81 -20.81 11.76
N ASP A 97 8.29 -21.61 12.71
CA ASP A 97 9.29 -21.20 13.70
C ASP A 97 10.71 -21.69 13.35
N GLU A 98 10.85 -22.46 12.27
CA GLU A 98 12.14 -22.95 11.79
C GLU A 98 12.95 -21.85 11.12
N THR A 99 14.24 -21.83 11.45
CA THR A 99 15.20 -20.90 10.88
C THR A 99 15.43 -21.21 9.40
N LEU A 100 15.35 -20.18 8.56
CA LEU A 100 15.59 -20.28 7.13
C LEU A 100 17.04 -20.71 6.84
N CYS A 101 17.21 -21.53 5.80
CA CYS A 101 18.55 -21.79 5.27
C CYS A 101 19.20 -20.49 4.74
N GLU A 102 20.53 -20.48 4.65
CA GLU A 102 21.26 -19.28 4.24
C GLU A 102 20.87 -18.79 2.84
N ALA A 103 20.51 -19.70 1.93
CA ALA A 103 20.05 -19.34 0.59
C ALA A 103 18.74 -18.54 0.64
N ASP A 104 17.72 -19.06 1.34
CA ASP A 104 16.41 -18.40 1.48
C ASP A 104 16.52 -17.09 2.26
N ARG A 105 17.38 -17.03 3.28
CA ARG A 105 17.68 -15.81 4.03
C ARG A 105 18.28 -14.72 3.13
N LYS A 106 19.25 -15.07 2.28
CA LYS A 106 19.84 -14.13 1.31
C LYS A 106 18.83 -13.67 0.28
N THR A 107 17.97 -14.57 -0.22
CA THR A 107 16.89 -14.20 -1.14
C THR A 107 15.93 -13.22 -0.50
N TRP A 108 15.52 -13.46 0.75
CA TRP A 108 14.68 -12.55 1.52
C TRP A 108 15.37 -11.20 1.70
N GLN A 109 16.58 -11.16 2.27
CA GLN A 109 17.29 -9.92 2.55
C GLN A 109 17.53 -9.10 1.28
N GLY A 110 18.02 -9.73 0.20
CA GLY A 110 18.28 -9.03 -1.06
C GLY A 110 17.02 -8.42 -1.69
N ARG A 111 15.87 -9.09 -1.57
CA ARG A 111 14.59 -8.62 -2.13
C ARG A 111 13.82 -7.70 -1.19
N TRP A 112 13.93 -7.88 0.12
CA TRP A 112 13.19 -7.12 1.12
C TRP A 112 13.90 -5.80 1.46
N LEU A 113 15.24 -5.79 1.51
CA LEU A 113 16.00 -4.55 1.72
C LEU A 113 15.90 -3.59 0.53
N SER A 114 15.68 -4.11 -0.69
CA SER A 114 15.43 -3.27 -1.87
C SER A 114 14.11 -2.49 -1.76
N LEU A 115 13.22 -2.91 -0.85
CA LEU A 115 11.97 -2.20 -0.54
C LEU A 115 12.16 -1.03 0.43
N SER A 116 13.38 -0.73 0.88
CA SER A 116 13.66 0.45 1.74
C SER A 116 13.11 1.76 1.15
N LYS A 117 13.02 1.86 -0.18
CA LYS A 117 12.45 3.02 -0.90
C LYS A 117 10.92 3.05 -0.95
N LEU A 118 10.23 2.03 -0.43
CA LEU A 118 8.77 2.01 -0.38
C LEU A 118 8.22 3.16 0.49
N GLY A 119 8.97 3.55 1.52
CA GLY A 119 8.65 4.70 2.39
C GLY A 119 8.56 6.03 1.65
N ASP A 120 9.19 6.14 0.47
CA ASP A 120 9.16 7.33 -0.36
C ASP A 120 7.92 7.39 -1.27
N ILE A 121 7.17 6.28 -1.39
CA ILE A 121 5.99 6.21 -2.23
C ILE A 121 4.84 6.96 -1.55
N ARG A 122 4.36 7.98 -2.25
CA ARG A 122 3.19 8.78 -1.89
C ARG A 122 2.14 8.59 -2.97
N LEU A 123 0.95 8.17 -2.57
CA LEU A 123 -0.17 7.94 -3.48
C LEU A 123 -1.34 8.86 -3.12
N PRO A 124 -1.80 9.74 -4.03
CA PRO A 124 -2.98 10.55 -3.77
C PRO A 124 -4.18 9.67 -3.43
N ARG A 125 -4.79 9.86 -2.26
CA ARG A 125 -5.96 9.09 -1.82
C ARG A 125 -7.18 9.39 -2.68
N SER A 126 -7.30 10.63 -3.11
CA SER A 126 -8.51 11.14 -3.76
C SER A 126 -8.32 11.26 -5.27
N ILE A 127 -9.29 10.73 -6.01
CA ILE A 127 -9.35 10.73 -7.48
C ILE A 127 -9.95 12.07 -7.97
N ARG A 128 -9.42 13.19 -7.46
CA ARG A 128 -10.02 14.54 -7.66
C ARG A 128 -9.95 15.04 -9.10
N GLY A 129 -9.18 14.37 -9.96
CA GLY A 129 -8.97 14.79 -11.33
C GLY A 129 -10.12 14.43 -12.29
N MET A 130 -11.09 13.62 -11.86
CA MET A 130 -12.25 13.23 -12.67
C MET A 130 -13.41 14.20 -12.39
N HIS A 131 -13.65 15.15 -13.30
CA HIS A 131 -14.73 16.11 -13.14
C HIS A 131 -16.03 15.63 -13.78
N LYS A 132 -17.16 16.07 -13.22
CA LYS A 132 -18.49 15.77 -13.75
C LYS A 132 -18.64 16.39 -15.14
N GLY A 133 -18.82 15.55 -16.16
CA GLY A 133 -18.92 15.96 -17.57
C GLY A 133 -17.67 15.67 -18.42
N GLU A 134 -16.59 15.17 -17.83
CA GLU A 134 -15.43 14.65 -18.58
C GLU A 134 -15.67 13.19 -18.99
N GLN A 135 -15.20 12.80 -20.18
CA GLN A 135 -15.15 11.40 -20.56
C GLN A 135 -14.12 10.69 -19.68
N SER A 136 -14.60 9.67 -18.97
CA SER A 136 -13.83 8.89 -18.02
C SER A 136 -13.80 7.43 -18.47
N GLU A 137 -12.60 6.85 -18.46
CA GLU A 137 -12.36 5.48 -18.87
C GLU A 137 -11.71 4.70 -17.72
N LEU A 138 -11.99 3.39 -17.71
CA LEU A 138 -11.35 2.44 -16.82
C LEU A 138 -10.43 1.55 -17.66
N HIS A 139 -9.12 1.69 -17.48
CA HIS A 139 -8.14 0.86 -18.17
C HIS A 139 -7.65 -0.24 -17.23
N ILE A 140 -7.81 -1.50 -17.65
CA ILE A 140 -7.38 -2.67 -16.87
C ILE A 140 -6.28 -3.38 -17.63
N PHE A 141 -5.12 -3.50 -17.01
CA PHE A 141 -3.99 -4.26 -17.51
C PHE A 141 -3.82 -5.50 -16.65
N ALA A 142 -3.60 -6.64 -17.29
CA ALA A 142 -3.28 -7.88 -16.64
C ALA A 142 -2.04 -8.50 -17.29
N ASP A 143 -1.17 -9.07 -16.47
CA ASP A 143 0.03 -9.76 -16.91
C ASP A 143 0.21 -11.04 -16.10
N ALA A 144 0.80 -12.05 -16.71
CA ALA A 144 0.99 -13.37 -16.11
C ALA A 144 2.36 -13.93 -16.49
N SER A 145 2.98 -14.59 -15.51
CA SER A 145 4.25 -15.28 -15.61
C SER A 145 4.15 -16.65 -14.95
N GLU A 146 5.17 -17.48 -15.12
CA GLU A 146 5.26 -18.80 -14.48
C GLU A 146 5.21 -18.73 -12.94
N VAL A 147 5.61 -17.60 -12.35
CA VAL A 147 5.71 -17.44 -10.89
C VAL A 147 4.53 -16.68 -10.28
N GLY A 148 3.70 -16.04 -11.10
CA GLY A 148 2.58 -15.24 -10.61
C GLY A 148 1.92 -14.38 -11.68
N TYR A 149 0.79 -13.81 -11.31
CA TYR A 149 -0.01 -12.94 -12.16
C TYR A 149 -0.46 -11.69 -11.40
N GLY A 150 -0.65 -10.61 -12.16
CA GLY A 150 -1.01 -9.31 -11.64
C GLY A 150 -2.09 -8.65 -12.50
N VAL A 151 -2.89 -7.80 -11.85
CA VAL A 151 -3.84 -6.90 -12.50
C VAL A 151 -3.73 -5.52 -11.88
N VAL A 152 -3.87 -4.49 -12.69
CA VAL A 152 -3.94 -3.09 -12.26
C VAL A 152 -5.04 -2.38 -13.03
N ALA A 153 -5.84 -1.59 -12.32
CA ALA A 153 -6.91 -0.77 -12.85
C ALA A 153 -6.55 0.71 -12.69
N TYR A 154 -6.60 1.46 -13.79
CA TYR A 154 -6.39 2.89 -13.85
C TYR A 154 -7.70 3.60 -14.20
N GLY A 155 -7.99 4.68 -13.48
CA GLY A 155 -9.01 5.65 -13.88
C GLY A 155 -8.35 6.72 -14.72
N CYS A 156 -8.82 6.87 -15.95
CA CYS A 156 -8.31 7.83 -16.92
C CYS A 156 -9.42 8.86 -17.22
N SER A 157 -9.09 10.15 -17.21
CA SER A 157 -10.01 11.21 -17.66
C SER A 157 -9.31 12.07 -18.70
N SER A 158 -9.96 12.21 -19.86
CA SER A 158 -9.51 13.09 -20.93
C SER A 158 -10.08 14.49 -20.72
N ARG A 159 -9.20 15.49 -20.71
CA ARG A 159 -9.63 16.89 -20.56
C ARG A 159 -9.67 17.57 -21.93
N PRO A 160 -10.72 18.34 -22.25
CA PRO A 160 -10.77 19.11 -23.50
C PRO A 160 -9.60 20.10 -23.64
N VAL A 161 -9.09 20.60 -22.52
CA VAL A 161 -7.93 21.49 -22.44
C VAL A 161 -7.10 21.10 -21.21
N GLY A 162 -5.83 20.76 -21.40
CA GLY A 162 -4.89 20.43 -20.32
C GLY A 162 -4.28 19.04 -20.43
N ARG A 163 -3.70 18.55 -19.33
CA ARG A 163 -3.12 17.21 -19.24
C ARG A 163 -4.19 16.22 -18.79
N ASP A 164 -4.23 15.06 -19.44
CA ASP A 164 -5.04 13.93 -19.01
C ASP A 164 -4.73 13.53 -17.57
N TYR A 165 -5.74 13.05 -16.86
CA TYR A 165 -5.61 12.61 -15.49
C TYR A 165 -5.70 11.09 -15.41
N ASN A 166 -4.62 10.45 -14.96
CA ASN A 166 -4.55 9.01 -14.76
C ASN A 166 -4.21 8.72 -13.30
N SER A 167 -4.95 7.81 -12.68
CA SER A 167 -4.69 7.39 -11.30
C SER A 167 -4.92 5.89 -11.13
N ILE A 168 -4.07 5.23 -10.34
CA ILE A 168 -4.26 3.82 -9.98
C ILE A 168 -5.46 3.75 -9.03
N LEU A 169 -6.46 2.96 -9.39
CA LEU A 169 -7.64 2.73 -8.56
C LEU A 169 -7.50 1.49 -7.70
N PHE A 170 -6.93 0.44 -8.28
CA PHE A 170 -6.81 -0.87 -7.66
C PHE A 170 -5.73 -1.68 -8.35
N ALA A 171 -5.07 -2.55 -7.60
CA ALA A 171 -4.21 -3.58 -8.14
C ALA A 171 -4.34 -4.86 -7.33
N LYS A 172 -3.89 -5.97 -7.91
CA LYS A 172 -3.82 -7.25 -7.21
C LYS A 172 -2.75 -8.10 -7.84
N ALA A 173 -1.94 -8.75 -7.01
CA ALA A 173 -0.97 -9.73 -7.45
C ALA A 173 -1.12 -11.02 -6.65
N ARG A 174 -0.95 -12.17 -7.33
CA ARG A 174 -1.03 -13.50 -6.75
C ARG A 174 0.11 -14.38 -7.28
N VAL A 175 0.56 -15.28 -6.42
CA VAL A 175 1.51 -16.34 -6.79
C VAL A 175 0.79 -17.34 -7.69
N ALA A 176 1.48 -17.87 -8.70
CA ALA A 176 0.95 -18.95 -9.53
C ALA A 176 0.78 -20.22 -8.69
N LEU A 177 -0.17 -21.07 -9.08
CA LEU A 177 -0.47 -22.33 -8.40
C LEU A 177 0.63 -23.38 -8.64
#